data_AF-A0AAV8ZBB9-F1
#
_entry.id   AF-A0AAV8ZBB9-F1
#
_cell.length_a   1.000
_cell.length_b   1.000
_cell.length_c   1.000
_cell.angle_alpha   90.00
_cell.angle_beta   90.00
_cell.angle_gamma   90.00
#
_symmetry.space_group_name_H-M   'P 1'
#
loop_
_entity.id
_entity.type
_entity.pdbx_description
1 polymer ?
#
loop_
_entity_poly.entity_id
_entity_poly.type
_entity_poly.pdbx_seq_one_letter_code
_entity_poly.pdbx_strand_id
1 'polypeptide(L)' 'MKKLMNKELSLQYSAKGKKQKKYFSKLSVYKTVLEAVKVNFLDATDLEITCCIGVSLATAGDRNGGRQLRAETPNQDE' A
#
# COMPACT_ATOMS: atom_id res chain seq x y z
N MET A 1 -15.26 2.22 -2.24
CA MET A 1 -14.19 3.10 -1.71
C MET A 1 -13.51 3.81 -2.87
N LYS A 2 -13.64 5.13 -2.99
CA LYS A 2 -12.82 5.93 -3.92
C LYS A 2 -11.34 5.76 -3.49
N LYS A 3 -10.44 5.53 -4.45
CA LYS A 3 -9.05 5.14 -4.17
C LYS A 3 -8.35 6.20 -3.29
N LEU A 4 -7.96 5.83 -2.06
CA LEU A 4 -7.27 6.70 -1.10
C LEU A 4 -5.95 7.27 -1.66
N MET A 5 -5.32 6.55 -2.59
CA MET A 5 -4.09 6.96 -3.26
C MET A 5 -4.17 6.67 -4.75
N ASN A 6 -3.47 7.49 -5.56
CA ASN A 6 -3.30 7.21 -6.97
C ASN A 6 -2.48 5.91 -7.17
N LYS A 7 -2.61 5.31 -8.35
CA LYS A 7 -2.00 4.03 -8.72
C LYS A 7 -0.47 4.09 -8.72
N GLU A 8 0.12 5.15 -9.27
CA GLU A 8 1.56 5.43 -9.33
C GLU A 8 2.21 5.44 -7.93
N LEU A 9 1.62 6.21 -7.01
CA LEU A 9 2.05 6.34 -5.62
C LEU A 9 1.99 5.00 -4.90
N SER A 10 0.95 4.22 -5.13
CA SER A 10 0.83 2.89 -4.51
C SER A 10 1.88 1.88 -4.99
N LEU A 11 2.46 2.08 -6.18
CA LEU A 11 3.56 1.26 -6.69
C LEU A 11 4.91 1.68 -6.10
N GLN A 12 5.12 2.98 -5.89
CA GLN A 12 6.39 3.53 -5.40
C GLN A 12 6.59 3.41 -3.89
N TYR A 13 5.51 3.26 -3.12
CA TYR A 13 5.56 3.28 -1.66
C TYR A 13 5.21 1.91 -1.04
N SER A 14 5.75 1.64 0.14
CA SER A 14 5.39 0.50 0.99
C SER A 14 5.43 0.91 2.46
N ALA A 15 4.76 0.16 3.33
CA ALA A 15 4.77 0.47 4.76
C ALA A 15 6.18 0.45 5.39
N LYS A 16 7.08 -0.44 4.92
CA LYS A 16 8.43 -0.64 5.50
C LYS A 16 9.59 -0.42 4.53
N GLY A 17 9.37 0.21 3.37
CA GLY A 17 10.42 0.46 2.38
C GLY A 17 10.98 -0.80 1.68
N LYS A 18 10.19 -1.88 1.53
CA LYS A 18 10.66 -3.13 0.92
C LYS A 18 10.76 -3.04 -0.61
N LYS A 19 11.62 -3.88 -1.22
CA LYS A 19 11.77 -4.03 -2.68
C LYS A 19 12.06 -2.69 -3.40
N GLN A 20 13.01 -1.92 -2.86
CA GLN A 20 13.38 -0.58 -3.34
C GLN A 20 12.25 0.48 -3.33
N LYS A 21 11.12 0.20 -2.67
CA LYS A 21 10.03 1.17 -2.52
C LYS A 21 10.33 2.16 -1.40
N LYS A 22 9.79 3.37 -1.51
CA LYS A 22 9.85 4.40 -0.46
C LYS A 22 8.97 4.01 0.73
N TYR A 23 9.28 4.56 1.91
CA TYR A 23 8.45 4.40 3.10
C TYR A 23 7.19 5.26 3.00
N PHE A 24 6.02 4.67 3.25
CA PHE A 24 4.75 5.39 3.28
C PHE A 24 4.76 6.57 4.27
N SER A 25 5.43 6.40 5.42
CA SER A 25 5.62 7.46 6.42
C SER A 25 6.40 8.68 5.94
N LYS A 26 7.13 8.59 4.82
CA LYS A 26 7.85 9.72 4.21
C LYS A 26 6.95 10.61 3.34
N LEU A 27 5.68 10.28 3.15
CA LEU A 27 4.75 11.15 2.44
C LEU A 27 4.36 12.34 3.33
N SER A 28 4.33 13.54 2.74
CA SER A 28 3.85 14.75 3.42
C SER A 28 2.42 14.59 3.94
N VAL A 29 1.59 13.82 3.23
CA VAL A 29 0.19 13.54 3.59
C VAL A 29 0.03 12.40 4.61
N TYR A 30 1.11 11.78 5.08
CA TYR A 30 1.03 10.63 5.99
C TYR A 30 0.18 10.92 7.23
N LYS A 31 0.45 12.03 7.92
CA LYS A 31 -0.30 12.43 9.12
C LYS A 31 -1.77 12.71 8.80
N THR A 32 -2.03 13.42 7.70
CA THR A 32 -3.40 13.72 7.24
C THR A 32 -4.20 12.45 6.96
N VAL A 33 -3.57 11.40 6.40
CA VAL A 33 -4.23 10.11 6.19
C VAL A 33 -4.56 9.44 7.51
N LEU A 34 -3.64 9.43 8.48
CA LEU A 34 -3.90 8.85 9.80
C LEU A 34 -5.05 9.57 10.51
N GLU A 35 -5.03 10.90 10.51
CA GLU A 35 -6.10 11.72 11.11
C GLU A 35 -7.46 11.47 10.44
N ALA A 36 -7.50 11.43 9.10
CA ALA A 36 -8.73 11.16 8.37
C ALA A 36 -9.31 9.77 8.66
N VAL A 37 -8.46 8.76 8.85
CA VAL A 37 -8.91 7.42 9.24
C VAL A 37 -9.43 7.43 10.68
N LYS A 38 -8.72 8.10 11.60
CA LYS A 38 -9.13 8.19 13.01
C LYS A 38 -10.49 8.85 13.22
N VAL A 39 -10.91 9.76 12.34
CA VAL A 39 -12.27 10.34 12.38
C VAL A 39 -13.37 9.27 12.37
N ASN A 40 -13.14 8.15 11.66
CA ASN A 40 -14.11 7.06 11.53
C ASN A 40 -13.78 5.87 12.44
N PHE A 41 -12.55 5.81 12.96
CA PHE A 41 -12.03 4.71 13.77
C PHE A 41 -11.23 5.26 14.95
N LEU A 42 -11.94 5.74 15.97
CA LEU A 42 -11.37 6.50 17.09
C LEU A 42 -10.35 5.69 17.92
N ASP A 43 -10.53 4.37 18.00
CA ASP A 43 -9.67 3.48 18.78
C ASP A 43 -8.49 2.92 17.98
N ALA A 44 -8.44 3.18 16.67
CA ALA A 44 -7.39 2.64 15.81
C ALA A 44 -6.06 3.37 16.05
N THR A 45 -5.04 2.59 16.39
CA THR A 45 -3.68 3.08 16.56
C THR A 45 -3.04 3.41 15.20
N ASP A 46 -2.07 4.33 15.21
CA ASP A 46 -1.28 4.65 14.00
C ASP A 46 -0.63 3.40 13.38
N LEU A 47 -0.24 2.46 14.24
CA LEU A 47 0.37 1.20 13.83
C LEU A 47 -0.63 0.32 13.07
N GLU A 48 -1.84 0.16 13.58
CA GLU A 48 -2.90 -0.63 12.93
C GLU A 48 -3.28 -0.02 11.59
N ILE A 49 -3.50 1.29 11.54
CA ILE A 49 -3.83 2.02 10.31
C ILE A 49 -2.70 1.84 9.28
N THR A 50 -1.45 2.03 9.70
CA THR A 50 -0.27 1.86 8.83
C THR A 50 -0.13 0.41 8.35
N CYS A 51 -0.47 -0.57 9.18
CA CYS A 51 -0.43 -1.98 8.81
C CYS A 51 -1.47 -2.28 7.71
N CYS A 52 -2.71 -1.82 7.87
CA CYS A 52 -3.76 -1.96 6.87
C CYS A 52 -3.40 -1.30 5.54
N ILE A 53 -2.86 -0.07 5.59
CA ILE A 53 -2.36 0.63 4.39
C ILE A 53 -1.21 -0.17 3.76
N GLY A 54 -0.32 -0.74 4.57
CA GLY A 54 0.78 -1.57 4.13
C GLY A 54 0.36 -2.78 3.30
N VAL A 55 -0.70 -3.48 3.70
CA VAL A 55 -1.27 -4.61 2.94
C VAL A 55 -1.81 -4.14 1.59
N SER A 56 -2.51 -2.99 1.56
CA SER A 56 -2.97 -2.39 0.30
C SER A 56 -1.80 -2.03 -0.61
N LEU A 57 -0.74 -1.40 -0.10
CA LEU A 57 0.46 -1.05 -0.87
C LEU A 57 1.20 -2.28 -1.39
N ALA A 58 1.28 -3.36 -0.61
CA ALA A 58 1.93 -4.61 -1.02
C ALA A 58 1.22 -5.24 -2.22
N THR A 59 -0.12 -5.20 -2.24
CA THR A 59 -0.95 -5.75 -3.32
C THR A 59 -1.17 -4.77 -4.49
N ALA A 60 -0.56 -3.58 -4.47
CA ALA A 60 -0.71 -2.59 -5.54
C ALA A 60 -0.19 -3.10 -6.90
N GLY A 61 0.90 -3.85 -6.92
CA GLY A 61 1.44 -4.46 -8.14
C GLY A 61 0.48 -5.49 -8.76
N ASP A 62 -0.17 -6.27 -7.90
CA ASP A 62 -1.14 -7.29 -8.32
C ASP A 62 -2.38 -6.66 -8.93
N ARG A 63 -2.86 -5.58 -8.30
CA ARG A 63 -3.95 -4.73 -8.81
C ARG A 63 -3.57 -3.97 -10.09
N ASN A 64 -2.28 -3.86 -10.40
CA ASN A 64 -1.76 -3.27 -11.63
C ASN A 64 -1.51 -4.33 -12.74
N GLY A 65 -2.18 -5.48 -12.68
CA GLY A 65 -2.02 -6.53 -13.69
C GLY A 65 -0.92 -7.54 -13.36
N GLY A 66 -0.14 -7.33 -12.29
CA GLY A 66 0.85 -8.31 -11.83
C GLY A 66 0.26 -9.67 -11.48
N ARG A 67 -1.03 -9.72 -11.10
CA ARG A 67 -1.73 -10.99 -10.86
C ARG A 67 -2.00 -11.76 -12.16
N GLN A 68 -2.37 -11.07 -13.23
CA GLN A 68 -2.58 -11.69 -14.54
C GLN A 68 -1.26 -12.17 -15.12
N LEU A 69 -0.21 -11.33 -15.07
CA LEU A 69 1.13 -11.70 -15.53
C LEU A 69 1.64 -12.99 -14.85
N ARG A 70 1.47 -13.13 -13.53
CA ARG A 70 1.87 -14.35 -12.80
C ARG A 70 0.97 -15.56 -13.04
N ALA A 71 -0.27 -15.36 -13.45
CA ALA A 71 -1.13 -16.47 -13.88
C ALA A 71 -0.75 -16.96 -15.28
N GLU A 72 -0.21 -16.07 -16.12
CA GLU A 72 0.26 -16.35 -17.47
C GLU A 72 1.71 -16.88 -17.53
N THR A 73 2.51 -16.65 -16.48
CA THR A 73 3.84 -17.27 -16.29
C THR A 73 3.82 -18.25 -15.12
N PRO A 74 3.33 -19.50 -15.32
CA PRO A 74 3.61 -20.56 -14.38
C PRO A 74 5.09 -20.94 -14.52
N ASN A 75 5.89 -20.59 -13.52
CA ASN A 75 7.27 -21.01 -13.24
C ASN A 75 8.05 -21.70 -14.39
N GLN A 76 8.98 -20.98 -15.00
CA GLN A 76 10.27 -21.57 -15.34
C GLN A 76 11.19 -21.32 -14.14
N ASP A 77 11.08 -22.19 -13.14
CA ASP A 77 12.08 -22.30 -12.08
C ASP A 77 13.22 -23.19 -12.62
N GLU A 78 14.42 -22.60 -12.79
CA GLU A 78 15.73 -23.29 -12.73
C GLU A 78 16.57 -22.63 -11.62
#